data_AF-A0A928MCY0-F1
#
_entry.id   AF-A0A928MCY0-F1
#
_cell.length_a   1.000
_cell.length_b   1.000
_cell.length_c   1.000
_cell.angle_alpha   90.00
_cell.angle_beta   90.00
_cell.angle_gamma   90.00
#
_symmetry.space_group_name_H-M   'P 1'
#
loop_
_entity.id
_entity.type
_entity.pdbx_description
1 polymer ?
#
loop_
_entity_poly.entity_id
_entity_poly.type
_entity_poly.pdbx_seq_one_letter_code
_entity_poly.pdbx_strand_id
1 'polypeptide(L)'
;MDDRALLERAVSSIADWFGAAGRSLPWRQDPTPYHVWISEIMLQQTRIEAVIPYYARFLDALPDVKALAEVPEDRLLKLWEGLGYYSRARNLKKAAVMIMERYGGSLPADAALLRGLPGIGDYTAGAVASIAFGLPEPAVDGNVLRVCARLLADSADVLSPETKRRVTSLLRDVYPAGRARSATEGLMELGEVICLPNGAPLCGECPAGDVCRARAAGTQLSYPYRSPKPPRRIEERTVLLLRCRDRWAVRKRPDSGLLAGLWEFPNVDGALDGEHVASLLRDWALEPTRVTGFGRAKHVFTHVEWRMTGFLAECGRENDAFQWKTAAEIAAQCPIPTAFKAYRGQIE
;
A
#
# COMPACT_ATOMS: atom_id res chain seq x y z
N MET A 1 -8.15 -22.32 -30.41
CA MET A 1 -8.96 -21.31 -29.71
C MET A 1 -8.16 -20.03 -29.68
N ASP A 2 -8.69 -18.94 -30.25
CA ASP A 2 -8.06 -17.63 -30.14
C ASP A 2 -8.05 -17.13 -28.69
N ASP A 3 -7.33 -16.04 -28.43
CA ASP A 3 -7.13 -15.50 -27.07
C ASP A 3 -8.43 -15.01 -26.44
N ARG A 4 -9.34 -14.43 -27.24
CA ARG A 4 -10.60 -13.88 -26.75
C ARG A 4 -11.53 -15.00 -26.28
N ALA A 5 -11.76 -16.01 -27.12
CA ALA A 5 -12.60 -17.16 -26.78
C ALA A 5 -12.04 -17.96 -25.60
N LEU A 6 -10.71 -18.02 -25.47
CA LEU A 6 -10.06 -18.64 -24.31
C LEU A 6 -10.34 -17.85 -23.04
N LEU A 7 -10.11 -16.54 -23.06
CA LEU A 7 -10.36 -15.68 -21.90
C LEU A 7 -11.84 -15.64 -21.53
N GLU A 8 -12.75 -15.61 -22.49
CA GLU A 8 -14.19 -15.65 -22.24
C GLU A 8 -14.61 -16.90 -21.46
N ARG A 9 -14.16 -18.08 -21.91
CA ARG A 9 -14.38 -19.34 -21.18
C ARG A 9 -13.74 -19.31 -19.79
N ALA A 10 -12.47 -18.89 -19.70
CA ALA A 10 -11.74 -18.85 -18.44
C ALA A 10 -12.40 -17.91 -17.42
N VAL A 11 -12.71 -16.68 -17.82
CA VAL A 11 -13.30 -15.65 -16.95
C VAL A 11 -14.70 -16.07 -16.50
N SER A 12 -15.51 -16.68 -17.37
CA SER A 12 -16.81 -17.23 -16.97
C SER A 12 -16.65 -18.30 -15.88
N SER A 13 -15.80 -19.31 -16.10
CA SER A 13 -15.58 -20.37 -15.11
C SER A 13 -15.02 -19.85 -13.78
N ILE A 14 -14.14 -18.84 -13.85
CA ILE A 14 -13.58 -18.19 -12.66
C ILE A 14 -14.65 -17.42 -11.90
N ALA A 15 -15.55 -16.70 -12.59
CA ALA A 15 -16.65 -15.99 -11.97
C ALA A 15 -17.63 -16.93 -11.26
N ASP A 16 -17.94 -18.07 -11.87
CA ASP A 16 -18.81 -19.11 -11.28
C ASP A 16 -18.16 -19.75 -10.04
N TRP A 17 -16.87 -20.10 -10.14
CA TRP A 17 -16.10 -20.60 -8.99
C TRP A 17 -16.06 -19.59 -7.84
N PHE A 18 -15.80 -18.32 -8.12
CA PHE A 18 -15.75 -17.29 -7.09
C PHE A 18 -17.10 -17.10 -6.38
N GLY A 19 -18.21 -17.15 -7.13
CA GLY A 19 -19.56 -17.08 -6.56
C GLY A 19 -19.84 -18.19 -5.54
N ALA A 20 -19.22 -19.37 -5.70
CA ALA A 20 -19.40 -20.51 -4.80
C ALA A 20 -18.36 -20.60 -3.67
N ALA A 21 -17.11 -20.19 -3.93
CA ALA A 21 -15.96 -20.49 -3.07
C ALA A 21 -15.12 -19.26 -2.65
N GLY A 22 -15.55 -18.04 -3.02
CA GLY A 22 -14.84 -16.81 -2.65
C GLY A 22 -14.73 -16.64 -1.14
N ARG A 23 -13.55 -16.24 -0.64
CA ARG A 23 -13.35 -16.00 0.80
C ARG A 23 -14.26 -14.85 1.27
N SER A 24 -14.90 -15.05 2.42
CA SER A 24 -15.62 -13.98 3.12
C SER A 24 -14.61 -13.02 3.75
N LEU A 25 -14.56 -11.80 3.23
CA LEU A 25 -13.73 -10.70 3.73
C LEU A 25 -14.63 -9.53 4.14
N PRO A 26 -14.25 -8.71 5.14
CA PRO A 26 -15.11 -7.64 5.64
C PRO A 26 -15.67 -6.72 4.54
N TRP A 27 -14.81 -6.30 3.60
CA TRP A 27 -15.19 -5.44 2.47
C TRP A 27 -16.00 -6.14 1.36
N ARG A 28 -16.13 -7.47 1.39
CA ARG A 28 -16.97 -8.24 0.44
C ARG A 28 -18.40 -8.42 0.93
N GLN A 29 -18.61 -8.36 2.25
CA GLN A 29 -19.92 -8.54 2.87
C GLN A 29 -20.85 -7.35 2.58
N ASP A 30 -20.29 -6.14 2.58
CA ASP A 30 -21.00 -4.91 2.22
C ASP A 30 -20.17 -4.08 1.22
N PRO A 31 -20.27 -4.38 -0.10
CA PRO A 31 -19.42 -3.82 -1.14
C PRO A 31 -19.92 -2.46 -1.64
N THR A 32 -20.27 -1.54 -0.72
CA THR A 32 -20.62 -0.17 -1.12
C THR A 32 -19.42 0.50 -1.83
N PRO A 33 -19.66 1.53 -2.68
CA PRO A 33 -18.56 2.24 -3.35
C PRO A 33 -17.51 2.78 -2.37
N TYR A 34 -17.92 3.26 -1.20
CA TYR A 34 -16.99 3.72 -0.16
C TYR A 34 -16.19 2.55 0.42
N HIS A 35 -16.84 1.45 0.79
CA HIS A 35 -16.17 0.29 1.38
C HIS A 35 -15.14 -0.34 0.43
N VAL A 36 -15.53 -0.54 -0.83
CA VAL A 36 -14.63 -1.06 -1.87
C VAL A 36 -13.47 -0.09 -2.10
N TRP A 37 -13.74 1.21 -2.21
CA TRP A 37 -12.67 2.19 -2.43
C TRP A 37 -11.65 2.18 -1.28
N ILE A 38 -12.09 2.18 -0.03
CA ILE A 38 -11.19 2.15 1.13
C ILE A 38 -10.39 0.85 1.18
N SER A 39 -11.03 -0.32 1.02
CA SER A 39 -10.31 -1.60 1.04
C SER A 39 -9.28 -1.69 -0.08
N GLU A 40 -9.63 -1.28 -1.29
CA GLU A 40 -8.74 -1.34 -2.45
C GLU A 40 -7.52 -0.42 -2.28
N ILE A 41 -7.68 0.77 -1.70
CA ILE A 41 -6.53 1.63 -1.38
C ILE A 41 -5.66 1.00 -0.28
N MET A 42 -6.26 0.40 0.75
CA MET A 42 -5.50 -0.28 1.81
C MET A 42 -4.72 -1.49 1.29
N LEU A 43 -5.30 -2.29 0.40
CA LEU A 43 -4.70 -3.50 -0.17
C LEU A 43 -3.54 -3.22 -1.13
N GLN A 44 -3.36 -1.98 -1.58
CA GLN A 44 -2.19 -1.61 -2.38
C GLN A 44 -0.89 -1.93 -1.63
N GLN A 45 -0.15 -2.91 -2.11
CA GLN A 45 1.13 -3.36 -1.53
C GLN A 45 1.03 -3.75 -0.04
N THR A 46 -0.15 -4.18 0.42
CA THR A 46 -0.40 -4.60 1.80
C THR A 46 -1.17 -5.92 1.80
N ARG A 47 -0.78 -6.86 2.67
CA ARG A 47 -1.42 -8.19 2.76
C ARG A 47 -2.82 -8.09 3.37
N ILE A 48 -3.71 -8.98 2.95
CA ILE A 48 -5.12 -9.03 3.39
C ILE A 48 -5.21 -9.09 4.93
N GLU A 49 -4.44 -9.97 5.57
CA GLU A 49 -4.49 -10.19 7.02
C GLU A 49 -4.07 -8.94 7.80
N ALA A 50 -3.12 -8.19 7.26
CA ALA A 50 -2.68 -6.93 7.84
C ALA A 50 -3.73 -5.82 7.68
N VAL A 51 -4.53 -5.84 6.61
CA VAL A 51 -5.55 -4.81 6.34
C VAL A 51 -6.79 -4.97 7.21
N ILE A 52 -7.24 -6.20 7.49
CA ILE A 52 -8.49 -6.48 8.24
C ILE A 52 -8.66 -5.61 9.50
N PRO A 53 -7.72 -5.57 10.47
CA PRO A 53 -7.91 -4.76 11.68
C PRO A 53 -7.89 -3.24 11.41
N TYR A 54 -7.16 -2.80 10.38
CA TYR A 54 -7.11 -1.39 10.00
C TYR A 54 -8.40 -0.95 9.34
N TYR A 55 -8.94 -1.76 8.43
CA TYR A 55 -10.21 -1.52 7.76
C TYR A 55 -11.34 -1.34 8.77
N ALA A 56 -11.46 -2.25 9.74
CA ALA A 56 -12.46 -2.17 10.80
C ALA A 56 -12.36 -0.87 11.62
N ARG A 57 -11.16 -0.56 12.14
CA ARG A 57 -10.93 0.69 12.91
C ARG A 57 -11.16 1.95 12.06
N PHE A 58 -10.81 1.90 10.78
CA PHE A 58 -10.94 3.05 9.89
C PHE A 58 -12.41 3.36 9.60
N LEU A 59 -13.22 2.35 9.30
CA LEU A 59 -14.66 2.54 9.05
C LEU A 59 -15.44 2.89 10.33
N ASP A 60 -15.03 2.39 11.49
CA ASP A 60 -15.60 2.81 12.77
C ASP A 60 -15.41 4.33 13.02
N ALA A 61 -14.21 4.84 12.73
CA ALA A 61 -13.90 6.25 12.91
C ALA A 61 -14.38 7.14 11.75
N LEU A 62 -14.39 6.63 10.52
CA LEU A 62 -14.65 7.34 9.27
C LEU A 62 -15.64 6.52 8.42
N PRO A 63 -16.93 6.49 8.79
CA PRO A 63 -17.91 5.58 8.21
C PRO A 63 -18.32 5.94 6.77
N ASP A 64 -18.08 7.18 6.32
CA ASP A 64 -18.48 7.63 5.00
C ASP A 64 -17.50 8.66 4.40
N VAL A 65 -17.79 9.07 3.16
CA VAL A 65 -17.02 10.07 2.40
C VAL A 65 -16.94 11.41 3.15
N LYS A 66 -18.02 11.82 3.83
CA LYS A 66 -18.08 13.10 4.54
C LYS A 66 -17.12 13.09 5.74
N ALA A 67 -17.18 12.05 6.57
CA ALA A 67 -16.28 11.87 7.71
C ALA A 67 -14.81 11.86 7.26
N LEU A 68 -14.50 11.17 6.16
CA LEU A 68 -13.15 11.15 5.57
C LEU A 68 -12.72 12.52 5.01
N ALA A 69 -13.63 13.32 4.46
CA ALA A 69 -13.33 14.67 3.98
C ALA A 69 -13.04 15.64 5.14
N GLU A 70 -13.79 15.53 6.24
CA GLU A 70 -13.76 16.46 7.37
C GLU A 70 -12.68 16.14 8.42
N VAL A 71 -12.23 14.88 8.52
CA VAL A 71 -11.27 14.45 9.56
C VAL A 71 -9.94 15.24 9.50
N PRO A 72 -9.42 15.76 10.62
CA PRO A 72 -8.10 16.39 10.65
C PRO A 72 -6.98 15.48 10.14
N GLU A 73 -6.00 16.02 9.43
CA GLU A 73 -4.95 15.21 8.80
C GLU A 73 -4.17 14.35 9.82
N ASP A 74 -3.78 14.92 10.96
CA ASP A 74 -3.02 14.16 11.96
C ASP A 74 -3.84 12.98 12.52
N ARG A 75 -5.18 13.13 12.66
CA ARG A 75 -6.07 12.02 13.07
C ARG A 75 -6.15 10.95 11.98
N LEU A 76 -6.22 11.34 10.72
CA LEU A 76 -6.20 10.40 9.59
C LEU A 76 -4.88 9.62 9.52
N LEU A 77 -3.74 10.30 9.64
CA LEU A 77 -2.43 9.65 9.63
C LEU A 77 -2.24 8.74 10.83
N LYS A 78 -2.86 9.05 11.97
CA LYS A 78 -2.90 8.17 13.14
C LYS A 78 -3.72 6.89 12.89
N LEU A 79 -4.89 7.01 12.26
CA LEU A 79 -5.68 5.83 11.85
C LEU A 79 -4.93 4.95 10.84
N TRP A 80 -4.07 5.55 10.01
CA TRP A 80 -3.24 4.87 9.01
C TRP A 80 -1.87 4.39 9.53
N GLU A 81 -1.51 4.72 10.77
CA GLU A 81 -0.18 4.45 11.32
C GLU A 81 0.16 2.96 11.27
N GLY A 82 1.20 2.59 10.54
CA GLY A 82 1.65 1.20 10.41
C GLY A 82 1.30 0.53 9.08
N LEU A 83 0.35 1.06 8.29
CA LEU A 83 0.05 0.53 6.94
C LEU A 83 1.10 0.91 5.88
N GLY A 84 1.95 1.91 6.16
CA GLY A 84 2.91 2.43 5.20
C GLY A 84 2.25 3.17 4.02
N TYR A 85 3.09 3.71 3.12
CA TYR A 85 2.66 4.50 1.96
C TYR A 85 1.59 5.57 2.31
N TYR A 86 1.92 6.45 3.24
CA TYR A 86 1.00 7.44 3.82
C TYR A 86 0.44 8.46 2.82
N SER A 87 1.04 8.59 1.64
CA SER A 87 0.45 9.34 0.53
C SER A 87 -0.92 8.79 0.12
N ARG A 88 -1.18 7.48 0.32
CA ARG A 88 -2.50 6.86 0.10
C ARG A 88 -3.57 7.49 0.97
N ALA A 89 -3.33 7.61 2.28
CA ALA A 89 -4.26 8.26 3.21
C ALA A 89 -4.54 9.72 2.83
N ARG A 90 -3.48 10.48 2.48
CA ARG A 90 -3.65 11.88 2.06
C ARG A 90 -4.46 11.99 0.77
N ASN A 91 -4.21 11.11 -0.20
CA ASN A 91 -4.96 11.08 -1.45
C ASN A 91 -6.42 10.67 -1.22
N LEU A 92 -6.69 9.71 -0.32
CA LEU A 92 -8.05 9.37 0.12
C LEU A 92 -8.81 10.61 0.60
N LYS A 93 -8.22 11.39 1.51
CA LYS A 93 -8.85 12.62 1.99
C LYS A 93 -9.06 13.65 0.87
N LYS A 94 -8.05 13.89 0.04
CA LYS A 94 -8.16 14.82 -1.10
C LYS A 94 -9.28 14.41 -2.07
N ALA A 95 -9.38 13.12 -2.36
CA ALA A 95 -10.45 12.57 -3.19
C ALA A 95 -11.81 12.66 -2.49
N ALA A 96 -11.90 12.41 -1.18
CA ALA A 96 -13.14 12.55 -0.42
C ALA A 96 -13.69 13.98 -0.47
N VAL A 97 -12.82 14.98 -0.27
CA VAL A 97 -13.18 16.40 -0.43
C VAL A 97 -13.70 16.67 -1.84
N MET A 98 -13.00 16.19 -2.88
CA MET A 98 -13.44 16.36 -4.27
C MET A 98 -14.78 15.65 -4.55
N ILE A 99 -15.04 14.49 -3.95
CA ILE A 99 -16.29 13.76 -4.08
C ILE A 99 -17.45 14.53 -3.42
N MET A 100 -17.21 15.13 -2.25
CA MET A 100 -18.19 16.01 -1.61
C MET A 100 -18.54 17.21 -2.50
N GLU A 101 -17.51 17.89 -3.04
CA GLU A 101 -17.69 19.10 -3.86
C GLU A 101 -18.36 18.84 -5.21
N ARG A 102 -17.99 17.75 -5.90
CA ARG A 102 -18.40 17.51 -7.29
C ARG A 102 -19.53 16.51 -7.46
N TYR A 103 -19.70 15.59 -6.51
CA TYR A 103 -20.62 14.46 -6.62
C TYR A 103 -21.52 14.30 -5.39
N GLY A 104 -21.60 15.32 -4.52
CA GLY A 104 -22.51 15.33 -3.37
C GLY A 104 -22.25 14.23 -2.36
N GLY A 105 -21.00 13.78 -2.23
CA GLY A 105 -20.60 12.71 -1.29
C GLY A 105 -20.77 11.29 -1.82
N SER A 106 -21.21 11.11 -3.06
CA SER A 106 -21.34 9.80 -3.71
C SER A 106 -20.23 9.58 -4.73
N LEU A 107 -19.56 8.42 -4.70
CA LEU A 107 -18.61 8.08 -5.75
C LEU A 107 -19.34 7.96 -7.11
N PRO A 108 -18.77 8.47 -8.22
CA PRO A 108 -19.40 8.35 -9.52
C PRO A 108 -19.35 6.91 -10.04
N ALA A 109 -20.47 6.43 -10.60
CA ALA A 109 -20.56 5.14 -11.29
C ALA A 109 -19.96 5.21 -12.71
N ASP A 110 -18.72 5.68 -12.83
CA ASP A 110 -18.01 5.84 -14.10
C ASP A 110 -16.50 5.72 -13.87
N ALA A 111 -15.85 4.79 -14.58
CA ALA A 111 -14.42 4.53 -14.38
C ALA A 111 -13.52 5.70 -14.80
N ALA A 112 -13.91 6.51 -15.78
CA ALA A 112 -13.15 7.69 -16.18
C ALA A 112 -13.25 8.81 -15.15
N LEU A 113 -14.43 9.04 -14.58
CA LEU A 113 -14.62 9.99 -13.48
C LEU A 113 -13.88 9.55 -12.22
N LEU A 114 -13.90 8.25 -11.91
CA LEU A 114 -13.13 7.66 -10.80
C LEU A 114 -11.63 7.89 -10.97
N ARG A 115 -11.06 7.67 -12.17
CA ARG A 115 -9.64 7.94 -12.47
C ARG A 115 -9.23 9.41 -12.29
N GLY A 116 -10.18 10.33 -12.36
CA GLY A 116 -9.94 11.75 -12.13
C GLY A 116 -9.69 12.10 -10.65
N LEU A 117 -9.97 11.17 -9.72
CA LEU A 117 -9.83 11.41 -8.28
C LEU A 117 -8.40 11.14 -7.79
N PRO A 118 -7.87 11.97 -6.86
CA PRO A 118 -6.55 11.76 -6.26
C PRO A 118 -6.34 10.34 -5.70
N GLY A 119 -5.27 9.68 -6.13
CA GLY A 119 -4.90 8.34 -5.66
C GLY A 119 -5.70 7.18 -6.29
N ILE A 120 -6.66 7.46 -7.17
CA ILE A 120 -7.38 6.43 -7.93
C ILE A 120 -6.73 6.30 -9.32
N GLY A 121 -5.99 5.22 -9.53
CA GLY A 121 -5.45 4.84 -10.84
C GLY A 121 -6.35 3.82 -11.57
N ASP A 122 -5.89 3.34 -12.73
CA ASP A 122 -6.63 2.37 -13.57
C ASP A 122 -7.15 1.16 -12.78
N TYR A 123 -6.29 0.58 -11.92
CA TYR A 123 -6.65 -0.56 -11.08
C TYR A 123 -7.83 -0.24 -10.14
N THR A 124 -7.71 0.82 -9.33
CA THR A 124 -8.74 1.16 -8.32
C THR A 124 -10.03 1.63 -8.99
N ALA A 125 -9.94 2.35 -10.11
CA ALA A 125 -11.11 2.73 -10.89
C ALA A 125 -11.84 1.49 -11.42
N GLY A 126 -11.11 0.52 -11.98
CA GLY A 126 -11.67 -0.76 -12.42
C GLY A 126 -12.30 -1.53 -11.25
N ALA A 127 -11.61 -1.63 -10.11
CA ALA A 127 -12.12 -2.34 -8.94
C ALA A 127 -13.41 -1.73 -8.40
N VAL A 128 -13.46 -0.41 -8.19
CA VAL A 128 -14.68 0.26 -7.72
C VAL A 128 -15.81 0.16 -8.75
N ALA A 129 -15.52 0.40 -10.04
CA ALA A 129 -16.50 0.33 -11.11
C ALA A 129 -17.13 -1.07 -11.25
N SER A 130 -16.31 -2.12 -11.21
CA SER A 130 -16.80 -3.50 -11.36
C SER A 130 -17.44 -4.07 -10.11
N ILE A 131 -16.82 -3.87 -8.94
CA ILE A 131 -17.27 -4.51 -7.69
C ILE A 131 -18.49 -3.79 -7.12
N ALA A 132 -18.45 -2.46 -7.05
CA ALA A 132 -19.52 -1.68 -6.42
C ALA A 132 -20.64 -1.29 -7.40
N PHE A 133 -20.29 -1.03 -8.67
CA PHE A 133 -21.26 -0.57 -9.67
C PHE A 133 -21.60 -1.61 -10.75
N GLY A 134 -20.96 -2.80 -10.73
CA GLY A 134 -21.26 -3.87 -11.69
C GLY A 134 -20.85 -3.56 -13.15
N LEU A 135 -20.03 -2.53 -13.37
CA LEU A 135 -19.59 -2.12 -14.70
C LEU A 135 -18.51 -3.07 -15.23
N PRO A 136 -18.44 -3.34 -16.54
CA PRO A 136 -17.46 -4.26 -17.13
C PRO A 136 -16.06 -3.62 -17.23
N GLU A 137 -15.51 -3.12 -16.11
CA GLU A 137 -14.23 -2.41 -16.04
C GLU A 137 -13.23 -3.24 -15.23
N PRO A 138 -12.25 -3.89 -15.87
CA PRO A 138 -11.35 -4.81 -15.17
C PRO A 138 -10.38 -4.12 -14.22
N ALA A 139 -10.22 -4.68 -13.02
CA ALA A 139 -9.12 -4.34 -12.11
C ALA A 139 -7.91 -5.24 -12.38
N VAL A 140 -6.88 -4.70 -13.05
CA VAL A 140 -5.71 -5.49 -13.46
C VAL A 140 -4.51 -5.21 -12.55
N ASP A 141 -4.24 -6.13 -11.63
CA ASP A 141 -3.10 -6.09 -10.71
C ASP A 141 -2.03 -7.15 -11.05
N GLY A 142 -1.06 -7.34 -10.16
CA GLY A 142 -0.01 -8.36 -10.34
C GLY A 142 -0.52 -9.81 -10.30
N ASN A 143 -1.65 -10.05 -9.63
CA ASN A 143 -2.33 -11.34 -9.60
C ASN A 143 -3.04 -11.62 -10.93
N VAL A 144 -3.86 -10.70 -11.41
CA VAL A 144 -4.56 -10.81 -12.70
C VAL A 144 -3.57 -10.92 -13.86
N LEU A 145 -2.51 -10.10 -13.89
CA LEU A 145 -1.48 -10.19 -14.95
C LEU A 145 -0.81 -11.57 -15.00
N ARG A 146 -0.53 -12.18 -13.84
CA ARG A 146 0.03 -13.55 -13.78
C ARG A 146 -0.96 -14.59 -14.29
N VAL A 147 -2.22 -14.50 -13.88
CA VAL A 147 -3.29 -15.39 -14.34
C VAL A 147 -3.42 -15.32 -15.85
N CYS A 148 -3.58 -14.11 -16.42
CA CYS A 148 -3.71 -13.91 -17.85
C CYS A 148 -2.46 -14.37 -18.62
N ALA A 149 -1.25 -14.06 -18.14
CA ALA A 149 -0.01 -14.51 -18.78
C ALA A 149 0.07 -16.05 -18.86
N ARG A 150 -0.35 -16.76 -17.80
CA ARG A 150 -0.38 -18.24 -17.80
C ARG A 150 -1.50 -18.81 -18.66
N LEU A 151 -2.70 -18.23 -18.62
CA LEU A 151 -3.83 -18.66 -19.46
C LEU A 151 -3.46 -18.59 -20.95
N LEU A 152 -2.81 -17.50 -21.35
CA LEU A 152 -2.44 -17.23 -22.74
C LEU A 152 -1.05 -17.78 -23.14
N ALA A 153 -0.23 -18.23 -22.18
CA ALA A 153 1.19 -18.53 -22.37
C ALA A 153 1.98 -17.34 -22.98
N ASP A 154 1.68 -16.14 -22.48
CA ASP A 154 2.17 -14.86 -22.99
C ASP A 154 3.47 -14.41 -22.31
N SER A 155 4.54 -14.29 -23.09
CA SER A 155 5.88 -13.93 -22.63
C SER A 155 6.15 -12.42 -22.58
N ALA A 156 5.15 -11.58 -22.86
CA ALA A 156 5.28 -10.14 -22.72
C ALA A 156 5.64 -9.73 -21.28
N ASP A 157 6.46 -8.68 -21.14
CA ASP A 157 6.82 -8.15 -19.83
C ASP A 157 5.59 -7.55 -19.15
N VAL A 158 5.17 -8.11 -18.01
CA VAL A 158 4.00 -7.62 -17.26
C VAL A 158 4.30 -6.31 -16.52
N LEU A 159 5.54 -5.86 -16.49
CA LEU A 159 5.91 -4.52 -16.01
C LEU A 159 5.65 -3.44 -17.07
N SER A 160 5.53 -3.80 -18.35
CA SER A 160 5.26 -2.84 -19.43
C SER A 160 3.84 -2.25 -19.32
N PRO A 161 3.68 -0.91 -19.44
CA PRO A 161 2.37 -0.27 -19.56
C PRO A 161 1.54 -0.79 -20.73
N GLU A 162 2.18 -1.19 -21.83
CA GLU A 162 1.50 -1.73 -23.01
C GLU A 162 0.84 -3.07 -22.71
N THR A 163 1.56 -4.00 -22.06
CA THR A 163 1.02 -5.30 -21.64
C THR A 163 -0.20 -5.11 -20.75
N LYS A 164 -0.14 -4.18 -19.78
CA LYS A 164 -1.27 -3.88 -18.90
C LYS A 164 -2.48 -3.38 -19.68
N ARG A 165 -2.30 -2.40 -20.59
CA ARG A 165 -3.39 -1.89 -21.44
C ARG A 165 -4.01 -2.98 -22.30
N ARG A 166 -3.20 -3.84 -22.92
CA ARG A 166 -3.68 -4.95 -23.74
C ARG A 166 -4.51 -5.95 -22.92
N VAL A 167 -4.00 -6.37 -21.75
CA VAL A 167 -4.71 -7.29 -20.85
C VAL A 167 -6.02 -6.66 -20.35
N THR A 168 -6.00 -5.38 -19.95
CA THR A 168 -7.22 -4.66 -19.55
C THR A 168 -8.25 -4.63 -20.68
N SER A 169 -7.83 -4.34 -21.93
CA SER A 169 -8.75 -4.32 -23.07
C SER A 169 -9.36 -5.70 -23.34
N LEU A 170 -8.53 -6.75 -23.38
CA LEU A 170 -9.00 -8.11 -23.60
C LEU A 170 -10.01 -8.54 -22.53
N LEU A 171 -9.73 -8.25 -21.26
CA LEU A 171 -10.64 -8.57 -20.16
C LEU A 171 -11.95 -7.78 -20.23
N ARG A 172 -11.90 -6.49 -20.60
CA ARG A 172 -13.11 -5.67 -20.77
C ARG A 172 -14.06 -6.29 -21.79
N ASP A 173 -13.52 -6.82 -22.88
CA ASP A 173 -14.31 -7.44 -23.97
C ASP A 173 -14.90 -8.81 -23.62
N VAL A 174 -14.44 -9.45 -22.53
CA VAL A 174 -14.85 -10.80 -22.13
C VAL A 174 -15.51 -10.88 -20.75
N TYR A 175 -15.66 -9.75 -20.04
CA TYR A 175 -16.36 -9.73 -18.77
C TYR A 175 -17.83 -10.14 -18.96
N PRO A 176 -18.31 -11.19 -18.27
CA PRO A 176 -19.66 -11.66 -18.49
C PRO A 176 -20.69 -10.63 -18.02
N ALA A 177 -21.71 -10.40 -18.84
CA ALA A 177 -22.81 -9.51 -18.52
C ALA A 177 -23.42 -9.85 -17.14
N GLY A 178 -23.64 -8.84 -16.30
CA GLY A 178 -24.19 -8.99 -14.96
C GLY A 178 -23.29 -9.68 -13.92
N ARG A 179 -22.07 -10.11 -14.29
CA ARG A 179 -21.13 -10.80 -13.39
C ARG A 179 -19.76 -10.12 -13.32
N ALA A 180 -19.68 -8.82 -13.62
CA ALA A 180 -18.43 -8.06 -13.60
C ALA A 180 -17.72 -8.15 -12.24
N ARG A 181 -18.46 -7.99 -11.14
CA ARG A 181 -17.94 -8.17 -9.78
C ARG A 181 -17.28 -9.54 -9.60
N SER A 182 -18.02 -10.62 -9.87
CA SER A 182 -17.51 -11.98 -9.70
C SER A 182 -16.32 -12.28 -10.60
N ALA A 183 -16.29 -11.72 -11.81
CA ALA A 183 -15.16 -11.82 -12.72
C ALA A 183 -13.91 -11.10 -12.17
N THR A 184 -14.06 -9.85 -11.71
CA THR A 184 -12.94 -9.07 -11.15
C THR A 184 -12.39 -9.71 -9.89
N GLU A 185 -13.25 -9.93 -8.89
CA GLU A 185 -12.80 -10.51 -7.62
C GLU A 185 -12.31 -11.95 -7.82
N GLY A 186 -12.95 -12.72 -8.70
CA GLY A 186 -12.54 -14.09 -9.01
C GLY A 186 -11.17 -14.18 -9.67
N LEU A 187 -10.82 -13.28 -10.60
CA LEU A 187 -9.48 -13.22 -11.19
C LEU A 187 -8.41 -12.89 -10.16
N MET A 188 -8.68 -11.92 -9.27
CA MET A 188 -7.79 -11.54 -8.18
C MET A 188 -7.62 -12.69 -7.18
N GLU A 189 -8.73 -13.30 -6.76
CA GLU A 189 -8.77 -14.41 -5.81
C GLU A 189 -8.05 -15.64 -6.35
N LEU A 190 -8.29 -16.00 -7.62
CA LEU A 190 -7.62 -17.12 -8.28
C LEU A 190 -6.10 -16.93 -8.24
N GLY A 191 -5.63 -15.72 -8.56
CA GLY A 191 -4.21 -15.39 -8.47
C GLY A 191 -3.67 -15.56 -7.05
N GLU A 192 -4.44 -15.16 -6.05
CA GLU A 192 -4.03 -15.19 -4.65
C GLU A 192 -3.95 -16.61 -4.07
N VAL A 193 -4.90 -17.50 -4.37
CA VAL A 193 -5.06 -18.78 -3.65
C VAL A 193 -4.76 -20.04 -4.47
N ILE A 194 -4.80 -19.97 -5.82
CA ILE A 194 -4.61 -21.16 -6.69
C ILE A 194 -3.46 -20.94 -7.66
N CYS A 195 -3.51 -19.85 -8.43
CA CYS A 195 -2.52 -19.51 -9.45
C CYS A 195 -1.35 -18.77 -8.79
N LEU A 196 -0.70 -19.43 -7.83
CA LEU A 196 0.26 -18.84 -6.90
C LEU A 196 1.51 -18.27 -7.59
N PRO A 197 2.09 -17.18 -7.07
CA PRO A 197 3.42 -16.72 -7.47
C PRO A 197 4.50 -17.61 -6.84
N ASN A 198 5.70 -17.65 -7.43
CA ASN A 198 6.91 -18.25 -6.84
C ASN A 198 6.74 -19.69 -6.31
N GLY A 199 6.26 -20.60 -7.16
CA GLY A 199 6.04 -21.99 -6.81
C GLY A 199 5.07 -22.66 -7.78
N ALA A 200 4.85 -23.96 -7.60
CA ALA A 200 3.90 -24.71 -8.39
C ALA A 200 2.46 -24.22 -8.09
N PRO A 201 1.71 -23.71 -9.10
CA PRO A 201 0.30 -23.38 -8.91
C PRO A 201 -0.53 -24.64 -8.67
N LEU A 202 -1.66 -24.50 -7.98
CA LEU A 202 -2.60 -25.58 -7.67
C LEU A 202 -3.48 -25.91 -8.89
N CYS A 203 -2.87 -26.28 -10.01
CA CYS A 203 -3.58 -26.45 -11.29
C CYS A 203 -4.66 -27.54 -11.29
N GLY A 204 -4.63 -28.49 -10.35
CA GLY A 204 -5.68 -29.48 -10.18
C GLY A 204 -7.00 -28.89 -9.66
N GLU A 205 -6.93 -27.76 -8.96
CA GLU A 205 -8.07 -27.06 -8.36
C GLU A 205 -8.52 -25.85 -9.20
N CYS A 206 -7.80 -25.55 -10.29
CA CYS A 206 -8.04 -24.34 -11.07
C CYS A 206 -9.30 -24.45 -11.94
N PRO A 207 -10.31 -23.56 -11.77
CA PRO A 207 -11.56 -23.60 -12.53
C PRO A 207 -11.39 -23.29 -14.02
N ALA A 208 -10.28 -22.66 -14.41
CA ALA A 208 -9.91 -22.40 -15.81
C ALA A 208 -8.78 -23.34 -16.30
N GLY A 209 -8.54 -24.44 -15.59
CA GLY A 209 -7.41 -25.32 -15.85
C GLY A 209 -7.51 -26.05 -17.20
N ASP A 210 -8.70 -26.31 -17.72
CA ASP A 210 -8.94 -27.02 -18.99
C ASP A 210 -8.56 -26.18 -20.22
N VAL A 211 -8.65 -24.85 -20.12
CA VAL A 211 -8.32 -23.90 -21.18
C VAL A 211 -6.94 -23.25 -21.05
N CYS A 212 -6.24 -23.46 -19.93
CA CYS A 212 -4.97 -22.81 -19.64
C CYS A 212 -3.82 -23.36 -20.51
N ARG A 213 -3.26 -22.52 -21.40
CA ARG A 213 -2.16 -22.91 -22.30
C ARG A 213 -0.88 -23.27 -21.55
N ALA A 214 -0.49 -22.51 -20.54
CA ALA A 214 0.70 -22.84 -19.75
C ALA A 214 0.53 -24.15 -18.97
N ARG A 215 -0.70 -24.51 -18.58
CA ARG A 215 -0.96 -25.83 -17.95
C ARG A 215 -0.82 -26.96 -18.95
N ALA A 216 -1.44 -26.82 -20.12
CA ALA A 216 -1.32 -27.81 -21.19
C ALA A 216 0.13 -28.08 -21.60
N ALA A 217 0.98 -27.03 -21.57
CA ALA A 217 2.40 -27.12 -21.92
C ALA A 217 3.33 -27.42 -20.72
N GLY A 218 2.84 -27.39 -19.48
CA GLY A 218 3.69 -27.55 -18.29
C GLY A 218 4.68 -26.40 -18.03
N THR A 219 4.38 -25.18 -18.51
CA THR A 219 5.29 -24.02 -18.51
C THR A 219 4.86 -22.89 -17.55
N GLN A 220 3.99 -23.16 -16.58
CA GLN A 220 3.41 -22.14 -15.69
C GLN A 220 4.48 -21.34 -14.91
N LEU A 221 5.62 -21.94 -14.61
CA LEU A 221 6.74 -21.30 -13.89
C LEU A 221 7.53 -20.32 -14.76
N SER A 222 7.39 -20.39 -16.09
CA SER A 222 7.97 -19.43 -17.03
C SER A 222 7.19 -18.11 -17.09
N TYR A 223 6.02 -18.04 -16.44
CA TYR A 223 5.12 -16.88 -16.49
C TYR A 223 4.73 -16.37 -15.09
N PRO A 224 4.55 -15.05 -14.93
CA PRO A 224 4.75 -14.02 -15.95
C PRO A 224 6.23 -13.65 -16.12
N TYR A 225 6.63 -13.25 -17.33
CA TYR A 225 7.92 -12.61 -17.53
C TYR A 225 7.93 -11.21 -16.88
N ARG A 226 9.00 -10.90 -16.15
CA ARG A 226 9.23 -9.60 -15.51
C ARG A 226 10.66 -9.17 -15.76
N SER A 227 10.86 -8.00 -16.34
CA SER A 227 12.21 -7.44 -16.48
C SER A 227 12.87 -7.25 -15.11
N PRO A 228 14.20 -7.47 -14.99
CA PRO A 228 14.94 -7.25 -13.76
C PRO A 228 14.76 -5.82 -13.23
N LYS A 229 14.60 -5.68 -11.90
CA LYS A 229 14.55 -4.36 -11.27
C LYS A 229 15.95 -3.78 -11.10
N PRO A 230 16.14 -2.46 -11.26
CA PRO A 230 17.41 -1.83 -10.91
C PRO A 230 17.70 -1.99 -9.40
N PRO A 231 18.99 -1.99 -9.01
CA PRO A 231 19.36 -2.04 -7.60
C PRO A 231 18.81 -0.82 -6.85
N ARG A 232 18.52 -1.00 -5.56
CA ARG A 232 18.06 0.08 -4.68
C ARG A 232 19.20 1.05 -4.40
N ARG A 233 18.88 2.34 -4.26
CA ARG A 233 19.82 3.33 -3.71
C ARG A 233 20.01 3.07 -2.21
N ILE A 234 21.24 3.03 -1.74
CA ILE A 234 21.56 2.93 -0.31
C ILE A 234 21.80 4.34 0.23
N GLU A 235 21.18 4.66 1.37
CA GLU A 235 21.38 5.91 2.12
C GLU A 235 21.80 5.58 3.55
N GLU A 236 22.94 6.13 3.97
CA GLU A 236 23.39 6.10 5.35
C GLU A 236 22.72 7.22 6.14
N ARG A 237 22.30 6.94 7.37
CA ARG A 237 21.59 7.87 8.25
C ARG A 237 22.09 7.74 9.68
N THR A 238 22.17 8.86 10.40
CA THR A 238 22.40 8.85 11.85
C THR A 238 21.12 9.30 12.55
N VAL A 239 20.52 8.41 13.34
CA VAL A 239 19.27 8.64 14.09
C VAL A 239 19.60 9.01 15.52
N LEU A 240 18.98 10.06 16.03
CA LEU A 240 19.27 10.65 17.33
C LEU A 240 18.01 10.59 18.21
N LEU A 241 18.10 9.83 19.29
CA LEU A 241 17.14 9.88 20.38
C LEU A 241 17.64 10.93 21.38
N LEU A 242 17.03 12.11 21.37
CA LEU A 242 17.41 13.20 22.27
C LEU A 242 16.43 13.23 23.42
N ARG A 243 16.94 13.10 24.65
CA ARG A 243 16.14 13.10 25.87
C ARG A 243 16.48 14.30 26.73
N CYS A 244 15.47 15.02 27.18
CA CYS A 244 15.59 16.05 28.21
C CYS A 244 14.56 15.71 29.29
N ARG A 245 15.03 15.26 30.47
CA ARG A 245 14.19 14.70 31.53
C ARG A 245 13.35 13.52 31.02
N ASP A 246 12.03 13.61 31.06
CA ASP A 246 11.06 12.61 30.61
C ASP A 246 10.55 12.86 29.18
N ARG A 247 11.11 13.87 28.48
CA ARG A 247 10.66 14.28 27.15
C ARG A 247 11.71 13.98 26.10
N TRP A 248 11.21 13.68 24.91
CA TRP A 248 11.98 13.26 23.75
C TRP A 248 11.77 14.24 22.60
N ALA A 249 12.85 14.58 21.90
CA ALA A 249 12.78 15.41 20.71
C ALA A 249 12.18 14.64 19.54
N VAL A 250 11.17 15.21 18.92
CA VAL A 250 10.60 14.76 17.64
C VAL A 250 10.40 15.96 16.73
N ARG A 251 10.33 15.72 15.41
CA ARG A 251 9.98 16.76 14.44
C ARG A 251 9.09 16.20 13.34
N LYS A 252 8.36 17.09 12.67
CA LYS A 252 7.58 16.75 11.48
C LYS A 252 8.48 16.88 10.24
N ARG A 253 8.49 15.88 9.38
CA ARG A 253 9.20 15.92 8.08
C ARG A 253 8.53 16.94 7.16
N PRO A 254 9.26 17.51 6.18
CA PRO A 254 8.66 18.35 5.14
C PRO A 254 7.49 17.68 4.42
N ASP A 255 6.60 18.47 3.82
CA ASP A 255 5.39 17.97 3.14
C ASP A 255 5.67 17.30 1.78
N SER A 256 6.94 17.17 1.40
CA SER A 256 7.38 16.50 0.18
C SER A 256 8.51 15.49 0.45
N GLY A 257 8.69 14.55 -0.47
CA GLY A 257 9.72 13.53 -0.40
C GLY A 257 9.33 12.28 0.42
N LEU A 258 10.35 11.49 0.77
CA LEU A 258 10.18 10.22 1.47
C LEU A 258 9.62 10.47 2.88
N LEU A 259 8.54 9.75 3.23
CA LEU A 259 7.85 9.86 4.53
C LEU A 259 7.33 11.28 4.82
N ALA A 260 6.98 12.04 3.77
CA ALA A 260 6.50 13.42 3.86
C ALA A 260 5.44 13.63 4.96
N GLY A 261 5.58 14.71 5.72
CA GLY A 261 4.66 15.15 6.77
C GLY A 261 4.47 14.19 7.96
N LEU A 262 5.26 13.11 8.05
CA LEU A 262 5.24 12.23 9.22
C LEU A 262 6.16 12.75 10.31
N TRP A 263 5.93 12.28 11.53
CA TRP A 263 6.84 12.54 12.64
C TRP A 263 8.05 11.61 12.56
N GLU A 264 9.17 12.09 13.07
CA GLU A 264 10.39 11.31 13.17
C GLU A 264 11.22 11.71 14.39
N PHE A 265 12.11 10.80 14.78
CA PHE A 265 13.25 11.18 15.61
C PHE A 265 14.24 11.98 14.75
N PRO A 266 14.91 13.01 15.32
CA PRO A 266 15.93 13.78 14.62
C PRO A 266 16.96 12.85 13.97
N ASN A 267 17.28 13.12 12.70
CA ASN A 267 18.28 12.36 11.97
C ASN A 267 18.97 13.22 10.91
N VAL A 268 20.17 12.79 10.52
CA VAL A 268 21.01 13.41 9.49
C VAL A 268 21.52 12.39 8.49
N ASP A 269 21.97 12.86 7.33
CA ASP A 269 22.67 12.05 6.33
C ASP A 269 24.03 11.57 6.86
N GLY A 270 24.44 10.38 6.44
CA GLY A 270 25.71 9.77 6.79
C GLY A 270 25.67 8.94 8.08
N ALA A 271 26.71 8.13 8.26
CA ALA A 271 26.94 7.33 9.46
C ALA A 271 28.00 8.02 10.32
N LEU A 272 27.57 8.88 11.24
CA LEU A 272 28.45 9.61 12.15
C LEU A 272 28.90 8.70 13.30
N ASP A 273 30.05 9.03 13.88
CA ASP A 273 30.49 8.49 15.17
C ASP A 273 30.02 9.38 16.34
N GLY A 274 30.32 8.95 17.57
CA GLY A 274 29.87 9.66 18.78
C GLY A 274 30.46 11.06 18.94
N GLU A 275 31.66 11.31 18.44
CA GLU A 275 32.31 12.62 18.54
C GLU A 275 31.65 13.63 17.59
N HIS A 276 31.44 13.22 16.34
CA HIS A 276 30.73 14.03 15.35
C HIS A 276 29.26 14.26 15.75
N VAL A 277 28.61 13.28 16.38
CA VAL A 277 27.27 13.48 16.96
C VAL A 277 27.32 14.54 18.08
N ALA A 278 28.26 14.46 19.01
CA ALA A 278 28.38 15.46 20.07
C ALA A 278 28.63 16.87 19.51
N SER A 279 29.40 17.00 18.42
CA SER A 279 29.60 18.27 17.72
C SER A 279 28.32 18.78 17.08
N LEU A 280 27.63 17.92 16.32
CA LEU A 280 26.36 18.26 15.68
C LEU A 280 25.30 18.74 16.69
N LEU A 281 25.22 18.11 17.86
CA LEU A 281 24.29 18.53 18.91
C LEU A 281 24.61 19.93 19.43
N ARG A 282 25.90 20.29 19.56
CA ARG A 282 26.31 21.66 19.91
C ARG A 282 25.94 22.65 18.81
N ASP A 283 26.09 22.28 17.54
CA ASP A 283 25.69 23.12 16.40
C ASP A 283 24.17 23.36 16.37
N TRP A 284 23.38 22.43 16.91
CA TRP A 284 21.94 22.58 17.13
C TRP A 284 21.59 23.33 18.42
N ALA A 285 22.56 23.97 19.07
CA ALA A 285 22.40 24.66 20.36
C ALA A 285 21.87 23.74 21.48
N LEU A 286 22.20 22.45 21.43
CA LEU A 286 21.97 21.50 22.52
C LEU A 286 23.25 21.31 23.34
N GLU A 287 23.07 21.02 24.63
CA GLU A 287 24.16 20.72 25.56
C GLU A 287 24.06 19.25 25.97
N PRO A 288 24.67 18.32 25.20
CA PRO A 288 24.64 16.91 25.53
C PRO A 288 25.53 16.62 26.74
N THR A 289 24.93 16.10 27.81
CA THR A 289 25.64 15.63 29.02
C THR A 289 26.22 14.24 28.83
N ARG A 290 25.59 13.42 27.98
CA ARG A 290 26.03 12.08 27.62
C ARG A 290 25.55 11.73 26.22
N VAL A 291 26.43 11.14 25.42
CA VAL A 291 26.10 10.53 24.11
C VAL A 291 26.47 9.06 24.17
N THR A 292 25.54 8.17 23.80
CA THR A 292 25.75 6.72 23.83
C THR A 292 25.28 6.11 22.52
N GLY A 293 26.15 5.32 21.88
CA GLY A 293 25.81 4.61 20.65
C GLY A 293 24.71 3.59 20.89
N PHE A 294 23.72 3.59 20.01
CA PHE A 294 22.52 2.78 20.11
C PHE A 294 22.30 2.00 18.79
N GLY A 295 23.19 1.03 18.55
CA GLY A 295 23.06 0.01 17.50
C GLY A 295 22.95 0.50 16.05
N ARG A 296 22.86 -0.47 15.14
CA ARG A 296 22.57 -0.22 13.72
C ARG A 296 21.26 -0.87 13.33
N ALA A 297 20.51 -0.23 12.46
CA ALA A 297 19.26 -0.75 11.92
C ALA A 297 19.23 -0.57 10.41
N LYS A 298 18.55 -1.49 9.72
CA LYS A 298 18.30 -1.40 8.28
C LYS A 298 16.80 -1.30 8.04
N HIS A 299 16.40 -0.39 7.18
CA HIS A 299 15.02 -0.31 6.70
C HIS A 299 14.97 -0.26 5.18
N VAL A 300 14.10 -1.07 4.58
CA VAL A 300 14.02 -1.23 3.12
C VAL A 300 12.70 -0.65 2.62
N PHE A 301 12.80 0.34 1.75
CA PHE A 301 11.69 0.84 0.93
C PHE A 301 11.73 0.20 -0.47
N THR A 302 10.76 0.53 -1.33
CA THR A 302 10.70 0.01 -2.71
C THR A 302 11.96 0.35 -3.52
N HIS A 303 12.44 1.60 -3.41
CA HIS A 303 13.54 2.14 -4.23
C HIS A 303 14.78 2.56 -3.44
N VAL A 304 14.68 2.62 -2.10
CA VAL A 304 15.73 3.11 -1.20
C VAL A 304 15.92 2.11 -0.06
N GLU A 305 17.16 1.93 0.37
CA GLU A 305 17.52 1.23 1.61
C GLU A 305 18.17 2.24 2.56
N TRP A 306 17.60 2.40 3.75
CA TRP A 306 18.22 3.15 4.85
C TRP A 306 19.07 2.23 5.70
N ARG A 307 20.32 2.63 5.89
CA ARG A 307 21.25 2.05 6.87
C ARG A 307 21.46 3.09 7.94
N MET A 308 20.93 2.80 9.13
CA MET A 308 20.84 3.75 10.22
C MET A 308 21.82 3.35 11.33
N THR A 309 22.50 4.34 11.89
CA THR A 309 23.26 4.24 13.15
C THR A 309 22.54 5.09 14.18
N GLY A 310 22.19 4.50 15.33
CA GLY A 310 21.45 5.19 16.39
C GLY A 310 22.38 5.77 17.45
N PHE A 311 22.00 6.90 18.04
CA PHE A 311 22.60 7.43 19.27
C PHE A 311 21.51 7.93 20.21
N LEU A 312 21.71 7.71 21.52
CA LEU A 312 20.97 8.34 22.59
C LEU A 312 21.80 9.49 23.15
N ALA A 313 21.21 10.68 23.26
CA ALA A 313 21.84 11.82 23.89
C ALA A 313 20.95 12.40 25.00
N GLU A 314 21.53 12.59 26.18
CA GLU A 314 20.90 13.28 27.31
C GLU A 314 21.21 14.78 27.20
N CYS A 315 20.21 15.58 26.94
CA CYS A 315 20.31 17.03 26.80
C CYS A 315 20.01 17.73 28.13
N GLY A 316 20.83 18.72 28.50
CA GLY A 316 20.60 19.51 29.71
C GLY A 316 19.38 20.43 29.65
N ARG A 317 18.94 20.80 28.44
CA ARG A 317 17.77 21.64 28.19
C ARG A 317 17.09 21.32 26.87
N GLU A 318 15.80 21.64 26.79
CA GLU A 318 15.03 21.70 25.56
C GLU A 318 15.43 22.92 24.73
N ASN A 319 15.21 22.85 23.41
CA ASN A 319 15.33 23.98 22.49
C ASN A 319 14.13 24.02 21.52
N ASP A 320 14.01 25.12 20.78
CA ASP A 320 12.89 25.33 19.84
C ASP A 320 13.09 24.65 18.48
N ALA A 321 14.24 24.00 18.25
CA ALA A 321 14.53 23.29 17.01
C ALA A 321 13.68 22.00 16.87
N PHE A 322 13.14 21.49 17.98
CA PHE A 322 12.36 20.27 18.04
C PHE A 322 11.10 20.45 18.86
N GLN A 323 10.16 19.53 18.67
CA GLN A 323 9.04 19.39 19.59
C GLN A 323 9.39 18.34 20.63
N TRP A 324 9.43 18.75 21.89
CA TRP A 324 9.69 17.87 23.01
C TRP A 324 8.37 17.28 23.50
N LYS A 325 8.28 15.96 23.57
CA LYS A 325 7.05 15.27 23.95
C LYS A 325 7.40 14.10 24.87
N THR A 326 6.54 13.84 25.84
CA THR A 326 6.61 12.61 26.64
C THR A 326 6.39 11.39 25.74
N ALA A 327 6.83 10.22 26.19
CA ALA A 327 6.60 8.97 25.47
C ALA A 327 5.09 8.73 25.18
N ALA A 328 4.24 9.03 26.15
CA ALA A 328 2.79 8.93 26.03
C ALA A 328 2.22 9.87 24.95
N GLU A 329 2.69 11.13 24.91
CA GLU A 329 2.29 12.08 23.87
C GLU A 329 2.75 11.65 22.47
N ILE A 330 3.98 11.14 22.33
CA ILE A 330 4.47 10.62 21.05
C ILE A 330 3.62 9.44 20.61
N ALA A 331 3.38 8.48 21.50
CA ALA A 331 2.56 7.31 21.21
C ALA A 331 1.12 7.69 20.83
N ALA A 332 0.56 8.77 21.38
CA ALA A 332 -0.79 9.23 21.08
C ALA A 332 -0.88 10.11 19.81
N GLN A 333 0.08 11.00 19.59
CA GLN A 333 -0.07 12.14 18.67
C GLN A 333 0.90 12.11 17.48
N CYS A 334 2.01 11.37 17.58
CA CYS A 334 3.08 11.40 16.58
C CYS A 334 3.12 10.07 15.81
N PRO A 335 2.50 9.96 14.62
CA PRO A 335 2.68 8.77 13.78
C PRO A 335 4.14 8.65 13.32
N ILE A 336 4.91 7.83 14.02
CA ILE A 336 6.31 7.53 13.72
C ILE A 336 6.34 6.32 12.75
N PRO A 337 6.95 6.45 11.56
CA PRO A 337 6.95 5.37 10.59
C PRO A 337 7.80 4.19 11.07
N THR A 338 7.47 3.00 10.56
CA THR A 338 8.17 1.74 10.87
C THR A 338 9.66 1.77 10.53
N ALA A 339 10.11 2.74 9.72
CA ALA A 339 11.52 3.03 9.49
C ALA A 339 12.30 3.22 10.80
N PHE A 340 11.68 3.84 11.81
CA PHE A 340 12.32 4.09 13.10
C PHE A 340 11.93 3.06 14.18
N LYS A 341 11.29 1.93 13.81
CA LYS A 341 10.80 0.93 14.77
C LYS A 341 11.90 0.41 15.70
N ALA A 342 13.12 0.21 15.17
CA ALA A 342 14.26 -0.27 15.94
C ALA A 342 14.70 0.71 17.06
N TYR A 343 14.36 1.99 16.91
CA TYR A 343 14.72 3.06 17.85
C TYR A 343 13.57 3.43 18.77
N ARG A 344 12.32 3.27 18.31
CA ARG A 344 11.11 3.57 19.07
C ARG A 344 11.01 2.78 20.39
N GLY A 345 11.46 1.53 20.42
CA GLY A 345 11.43 0.70 21.64
C GLY A 345 12.36 1.17 22.77
N GLN A 346 13.06 2.30 22.64
CA GLN A 346 13.84 2.92 23.72
C GLN A 346 13.12 4.05 24.43
N ILE A 347 12.04 4.55 23.83
CA ILE A 347 11.22 5.61 24.41
C ILE A 347 9.95 5.04 25.06
N GLU A 348 9.60 3.80 24.73
CA GLU A 348 8.53 2.98 25.33
C GLU A 348 9.09 2.26 26.55
#